data_AF-A0A552E5P2-F1
#
_entry.id   AF-A0A552E5P2-F1
#
_cell.length_a   1.000
_cell.length_b   1.000
_cell.length_c   1.000
_cell.angle_alpha   90.00
_cell.angle_beta   90.00
_cell.angle_gamma   90.00
#
_symmetry.space_group_name_H-M   'P 1'
#
loop_
_entity.id
_entity.type
_entity.pdbx_description
1 polymer ?
#
loop_
_entity_poly.entity_id
_entity_poly.type
_entity_poly.pdbx_seq_one_letter_code
_entity_poly.pdbx_strand_id
1 'polypeptide(L)'
;MSYIQRLATPNDKNALASLWRFFAVEREKADPSMGIKSDFDFARYVGYQLSKPLSFCFVLEYEQELVGFLSIYFYDEAPPPQLKTELEMLENPFIPRRVGAVLGLYVEKQHQHPPTIKLLIDAALKKAAELQVTDIDLLVSIEQTGIHALLKRYGFTESAIQYTKHFQVTGDNLPSLYPAFGEHQRLDIATNQAIPLRDPLTNEIAKNLQGETIYLEPLQDETGKILKSSRSLPIYPLPLRDPQTHKWVFDQTGKLVLCPVLRNEKGEIIERDGLPQFQSPVYEYETGKLSLKRDEIGNYCFAKP
;
A
#
# COMPACT_ATOMS: atom_id res chain seq x y z
N MET A 1 14.44 23.66 -33.93
CA MET A 1 14.55 23.18 -32.53
C MET A 1 13.44 22.17 -32.30
N SER A 2 13.69 21.08 -31.56
CA SER A 2 12.76 19.93 -31.47
C SER A 2 12.33 19.66 -30.04
N TYR A 3 11.03 19.47 -29.87
CA TYR A 3 10.46 18.94 -28.64
C TYR A 3 10.76 17.45 -28.51
N ILE A 4 11.10 17.02 -27.29
CA ILE A 4 11.34 15.61 -26.97
C ILE A 4 10.31 15.18 -25.92
N GLN A 5 9.71 14.01 -26.13
CA GLN A 5 8.87 13.37 -25.12
C GLN A 5 9.62 12.18 -24.54
N ARG A 6 9.62 12.06 -23.21
CA ARG A 6 10.15 10.89 -22.51
C ARG A 6 9.36 10.60 -21.22
N LEU A 7 9.65 9.47 -20.60
CA LEU A 7 9.19 9.20 -19.24
C LEU A 7 10.02 10.01 -18.25
N ALA A 8 9.37 10.54 -17.21
CA ALA A 8 10.02 11.17 -16.08
C ALA A 8 10.87 10.15 -15.30
N THR A 9 11.93 10.67 -14.69
CA THR A 9 12.84 9.98 -13.81
C THR A 9 12.81 10.66 -12.42
N PRO A 10 13.32 10.00 -11.37
CA PRO A 10 13.41 10.65 -10.05
C PRO A 10 14.19 11.99 -10.04
N ASN A 11 15.10 12.20 -11.00
CA ASN A 11 15.86 13.44 -11.13
C ASN A 11 15.00 14.64 -11.59
N ASP A 12 13.87 14.37 -12.24
CA ASP A 12 12.96 15.40 -12.75
C ASP A 12 12.09 16.03 -11.65
N LYS A 13 12.12 15.48 -10.42
CA LYS A 13 11.24 15.84 -9.30
C LYS A 13 11.10 17.34 -9.09
N ASN A 14 12.21 18.07 -9.06
CA ASN A 14 12.20 19.49 -8.73
C ASN A 14 11.62 20.34 -9.88
N ALA A 15 11.98 20.03 -11.13
CA ALA A 15 11.43 20.74 -12.30
C ALA A 15 9.93 20.46 -12.45
N LEU A 16 9.50 19.21 -12.24
CA LEU A 16 8.10 18.81 -12.25
C LEU A 16 7.28 19.44 -11.12
N ALA A 17 7.86 19.65 -9.94
CA ALA A 17 7.16 20.28 -8.82
C ALA A 17 6.64 21.68 -9.18
N SER A 18 7.42 22.46 -9.94
CA SER A 18 7.01 23.78 -10.43
C SER A 18 5.84 23.67 -11.41
N LEU A 19 5.91 22.77 -12.39
CA LEU A 19 4.83 22.56 -13.37
C LEU A 19 3.55 22.08 -12.68
N TRP A 20 3.65 21.17 -11.72
CA TRP A 20 2.52 20.68 -10.92
C TRP A 20 1.87 21.79 -10.10
N ARG A 21 2.68 22.70 -9.54
CA ARG A 21 2.17 23.86 -8.82
C ARG A 21 1.37 24.77 -9.75
N PHE A 22 1.87 25.05 -10.95
CA PHE A 22 1.12 25.85 -11.93
C PHE A 22 -0.19 25.18 -12.34
N PHE A 23 -0.15 23.88 -12.62
CA PHE A 23 -1.36 23.09 -12.88
C PHE A 23 -2.38 23.21 -11.75
N ALA A 24 -1.96 23.01 -10.49
CA ALA A 24 -2.84 23.05 -9.33
C ALA A 24 -3.49 24.43 -9.15
N VAL A 25 -2.72 25.51 -9.31
CA VAL A 25 -3.23 26.89 -9.22
C VAL A 25 -4.28 27.18 -10.29
N GLU A 26 -4.06 26.75 -11.52
CA GLU A 26 -5.06 26.91 -12.58
C GLU A 26 -6.31 26.05 -12.31
N ARG A 27 -6.14 24.86 -11.71
CA ARG A 27 -7.27 24.01 -11.32
C ARG A 27 -8.10 24.63 -10.20
N GLU A 28 -7.47 25.17 -9.16
CA GLU A 28 -8.15 25.87 -8.05
C GLU A 28 -8.93 27.09 -8.54
N LYS A 29 -8.39 27.87 -9.49
CA LYS A 29 -9.11 29.00 -10.10
C LYS A 29 -10.36 28.54 -10.85
N ALA A 30 -10.25 27.44 -11.60
CA ALA A 30 -11.36 26.90 -12.40
C ALA A 30 -12.39 26.12 -11.55
N ASP A 31 -12.05 25.75 -10.32
CA ASP A 31 -12.90 25.03 -9.37
C ASP A 31 -12.51 25.42 -7.93
N PRO A 32 -13.13 26.48 -7.37
CA PRO A 32 -12.79 27.00 -6.05
C PRO A 32 -12.99 26.01 -4.90
N SER A 33 -13.65 24.87 -5.15
CA SER A 33 -13.79 23.80 -4.15
C SER A 33 -12.53 22.96 -4.00
N MET A 34 -11.62 23.03 -4.98
CA MET A 34 -10.33 22.35 -4.98
C MET A 34 -9.24 23.26 -4.42
N GLY A 35 -9.43 23.74 -3.18
CA GLY A 35 -8.46 24.59 -2.50
C GLY A 35 -7.12 23.89 -2.26
N ILE A 36 -6.02 24.57 -2.59
CA ILE A 36 -4.66 24.07 -2.34
C ILE A 36 -4.34 24.26 -0.85
N LYS A 37 -3.84 23.21 -0.20
CA LYS A 37 -3.37 23.30 1.19
C LYS A 37 -2.21 24.29 1.28
N SER A 38 -2.23 25.18 2.27
CA SER A 38 -1.24 26.25 2.42
C SER A 38 0.20 25.73 2.60
N ASP A 39 0.36 24.52 3.12
CA ASP A 39 1.64 23.85 3.41
C ASP A 39 1.93 22.68 2.45
N PHE A 40 1.26 22.61 1.29
CA PHE A 40 1.43 21.50 0.36
C PHE A 40 2.85 21.41 -0.24
N ASP A 41 3.54 20.30 0.01
CA ASP A 41 4.86 20.01 -0.55
C ASP A 41 4.75 19.30 -1.91
N PHE A 42 4.79 20.10 -2.99
CA PHE A 42 4.76 19.60 -4.37
C PHE A 42 5.96 18.70 -4.71
N ALA A 43 7.15 18.95 -4.18
CA ALA A 43 8.32 18.15 -4.49
C ALA A 43 8.20 16.75 -3.88
N ARG A 44 7.72 16.66 -2.63
CA ARG A 44 7.41 15.38 -1.99
C ARG A 44 6.26 14.65 -2.69
N TYR A 45 5.20 15.37 -3.09
CA TYR A 45 4.11 14.79 -3.86
C TYR A 45 4.59 14.19 -5.18
N VAL A 46 5.36 14.94 -5.98
CA VAL A 46 5.91 14.45 -7.25
C VAL A 46 6.83 13.26 -7.02
N GLY A 47 7.72 13.33 -6.02
CA GLY A 47 8.60 12.22 -5.68
C GLY A 47 7.82 10.95 -5.32
N TYR A 48 6.73 11.09 -4.57
CA TYR A 48 5.82 9.98 -4.28
C TYR A 48 5.17 9.42 -5.55
N GLN A 49 4.61 10.27 -6.42
CA GLN A 49 3.99 9.80 -7.67
C GLN A 49 4.98 9.07 -8.58
N LEU A 50 6.20 9.59 -8.75
CA LEU A 50 7.23 8.95 -9.57
C LEU A 50 7.70 7.61 -9.01
N SER A 51 7.58 7.39 -7.69
CA SER A 51 7.90 6.11 -7.04
C SER A 51 6.72 5.12 -7.02
N LYS A 52 5.50 5.60 -7.27
CA LYS A 52 4.29 4.81 -7.11
C LYS A 52 4.17 3.80 -8.28
N PRO A 53 4.03 2.49 -8.00
CA PRO A 53 3.78 1.50 -9.04
C PRO A 53 2.55 1.88 -9.88
N LEU A 54 2.62 1.58 -11.18
CA LEU A 54 1.57 1.88 -12.16
C LEU A 54 1.22 3.37 -12.33
N SER A 55 2.00 4.28 -11.72
CA SER A 55 1.97 5.71 -12.03
C SER A 55 3.06 6.04 -13.02
N PHE A 56 2.70 6.77 -14.08
CA PHE A 56 3.60 7.17 -15.14
C PHE A 56 3.45 8.66 -15.39
N CYS A 57 4.57 9.38 -15.41
CA CYS A 57 4.60 10.79 -15.76
C CYS A 57 5.42 10.95 -17.04
N PHE A 58 4.76 11.34 -18.13
CA PHE A 58 5.41 11.70 -19.38
C PHE A 58 5.75 13.18 -19.36
N VAL A 59 6.97 13.53 -19.74
CA VAL A 59 7.45 14.91 -19.76
C VAL A 59 7.72 15.36 -21.18
N LEU A 60 7.52 16.66 -21.39
CA LEU A 60 7.84 17.37 -22.62
C LEU A 60 9.07 18.25 -22.34
N GLU A 61 10.12 18.04 -23.12
CA GLU A 61 11.37 18.79 -23.03
C GLU A 61 11.54 19.71 -24.21
N TYR A 62 12.00 20.92 -23.94
CA TYR A 62 12.43 21.90 -24.93
C TYR A 62 13.74 22.53 -24.44
N GLU A 63 14.80 22.48 -25.25
CA GLU A 63 16.11 23.05 -24.88
C GLU A 63 16.67 22.56 -23.53
N GLN A 64 16.46 21.27 -23.21
CA GLN A 64 16.86 20.62 -21.94
C GLN A 64 16.07 21.06 -20.70
N GLU A 65 15.01 21.84 -20.87
CA GLU A 65 14.10 22.23 -19.80
C GLU A 65 12.76 21.49 -19.91
N LEU A 66 12.17 21.13 -18.77
CA LEU A 66 10.83 20.53 -18.73
C LEU A 66 9.80 21.64 -18.87
N VAL A 67 9.01 21.58 -19.93
CA VAL A 67 8.01 22.61 -20.27
C VAL A 67 6.57 22.07 -20.23
N GLY A 68 6.40 20.79 -19.92
CA GLY A 68 5.09 20.19 -19.77
C GLY A 68 5.14 18.75 -19.28
N PHE A 69 4.00 18.24 -18.85
CA PHE A 69 3.85 16.87 -18.40
C PHE A 69 2.42 16.35 -18.59
N LEU A 70 2.28 15.02 -18.64
CA LEU A 70 1.05 14.28 -18.46
C LEU A 70 1.31 13.17 -17.43
N SER A 71 0.58 13.18 -16.33
CA SER A 71 0.64 12.14 -15.31
C SER A 71 -0.61 11.28 -15.32
N ILE A 72 -0.43 9.96 -15.31
CA ILE A 72 -1.50 8.97 -15.36
C ILE A 72 -1.23 7.86 -14.36
N TYR A 73 -2.29 7.34 -13.74
CA TYR A 73 -2.23 6.19 -12.84
C TYR A 73 -3.15 5.09 -13.35
N PHE A 74 -2.63 3.87 -13.49
CA PHE A 74 -3.39 2.72 -13.94
C PHE A 74 -3.79 1.83 -12.77
N TYR A 75 -5.00 1.30 -12.81
CA TYR A 75 -5.51 0.34 -11.83
C TYR A 75 -6.59 -0.57 -12.45
N ASP A 76 -6.80 -1.72 -11.81
CA ASP A 76 -7.95 -2.57 -12.05
C ASP A 76 -9.07 -2.16 -11.07
N GLU A 77 -10.28 -1.95 -11.57
CA GLU A 77 -11.47 -1.84 -10.70
C GLU A 77 -11.82 -3.19 -10.08
N ALA A 78 -11.39 -4.29 -10.71
CA ALA A 78 -11.49 -5.62 -10.15
C ALA A 78 -10.48 -5.81 -9.00
N PRO A 79 -10.88 -6.46 -7.90
CA PRO A 79 -9.95 -6.87 -6.87
C PRO A 79 -8.97 -7.93 -7.41
N PRO A 80 -7.79 -8.07 -6.80
CA PRO A 80 -6.84 -9.14 -7.13
C PRO A 80 -7.53 -10.51 -7.12
N PRO A 81 -7.19 -11.43 -8.04
CA PRO A 81 -7.86 -12.73 -8.15
C PRO A 81 -7.91 -13.55 -6.85
N GLN A 82 -6.94 -13.33 -5.95
CA GLN A 82 -6.82 -14.01 -4.67
C GLN A 82 -7.79 -13.49 -3.59
N LEU A 83 -8.42 -12.35 -3.81
CA LEU A 83 -9.29 -11.69 -2.83
C LEU A 83 -10.78 -11.79 -3.17
N LYS A 84 -11.15 -12.52 -4.24
CA LYS A 84 -12.55 -12.65 -4.69
C LYS A 84 -13.47 -13.16 -3.57
N THR A 85 -14.34 -12.29 -3.05
CA THR A 85 -15.39 -12.66 -2.08
C THR A 85 -16.78 -12.40 -2.64
N GLU A 86 -17.80 -13.10 -2.11
CA GLU A 86 -19.20 -12.85 -2.49
C GLU A 86 -19.65 -11.39 -2.22
N LEU A 87 -19.05 -10.75 -1.22
CA LEU A 87 -19.33 -9.34 -0.87
C LEU A 87 -18.89 -8.36 -1.97
N GLU A 88 -17.80 -8.63 -2.68
CA GLU A 88 -17.33 -7.77 -3.77
C GLU A 88 -18.31 -7.76 -4.96
N MET A 89 -19.05 -8.85 -5.17
CA MET A 89 -20.12 -8.89 -6.18
C MET A 89 -21.31 -7.99 -5.82
N LEU A 90 -21.45 -7.62 -4.54
CA LEU A 90 -22.51 -6.73 -4.05
C LEU A 90 -22.09 -5.25 -4.05
N GLU A 91 -20.79 -4.95 -4.06
CA GLU A 91 -20.25 -3.58 -4.02
C GLU A 91 -20.54 -2.80 -5.33
N ASN A 92 -20.54 -3.50 -6.49
CA ASN A 92 -20.76 -2.86 -7.77
C ASN A 92 -21.48 -3.80 -8.77
N PRO A 93 -22.63 -3.40 -9.35
CA PRO A 93 -23.33 -4.21 -10.35
C PRO A 93 -22.68 -4.17 -11.75
N PHE A 94 -21.68 -3.31 -11.99
CA PHE A 94 -21.05 -3.15 -13.31
C PHE A 94 -19.85 -4.08 -13.51
N ILE A 95 -19.57 -4.40 -14.77
CA ILE A 95 -18.37 -5.15 -15.15
C ILE A 95 -17.14 -4.27 -14.83
N PRO A 96 -16.19 -4.77 -14.01
CA PRO A 96 -15.01 -4.00 -13.67
C PRO A 96 -14.15 -3.68 -14.90
N ARG A 97 -13.65 -2.45 -14.96
CA ARG A 97 -12.76 -1.96 -16.02
C ARG A 97 -11.30 -2.00 -15.59
N ARG A 98 -10.40 -1.89 -16.56
CA ARG A 98 -9.00 -1.53 -16.33
C ARG A 98 -8.82 -0.09 -16.76
N VAL A 99 -8.50 0.78 -15.81
CA VAL A 99 -8.65 2.23 -15.98
C VAL A 99 -7.30 2.94 -15.88
N GLY A 100 -7.06 3.88 -16.79
CA GLY A 100 -6.02 4.90 -16.68
C GLY A 100 -6.62 6.23 -16.24
N ALA A 101 -6.41 6.64 -14.99
CA ALA A 101 -6.85 7.93 -14.49
C ALA A 101 -5.79 9.00 -14.72
N VAL A 102 -6.10 10.00 -15.55
CA VAL A 102 -5.20 11.15 -15.76
C VAL A 102 -5.23 12.04 -14.52
N LEU A 103 -4.08 12.19 -13.87
CA LEU A 103 -3.91 12.98 -12.66
C LEU A 103 -3.65 14.45 -12.96
N GLY A 104 -3.04 14.74 -14.12
CA GLY A 104 -2.77 16.10 -14.55
C GLY A 104 -2.13 16.15 -15.94
N LEU A 105 -2.50 17.17 -16.71
CA LEU A 105 -1.88 17.53 -17.98
C LEU A 105 -1.62 19.04 -17.95
N TYR A 106 -0.37 19.42 -18.12
CA TYR A 106 0.02 20.82 -18.17
C TYR A 106 1.16 21.01 -19.15
N VAL A 107 1.08 22.08 -19.93
CA VAL A 107 2.16 22.56 -20.79
C VAL A 107 2.24 24.06 -20.56
N GLU A 108 3.43 24.62 -20.45
CA GLU A 108 3.60 26.06 -20.28
C GLU A 108 3.05 26.83 -21.49
N LYS A 109 2.48 28.01 -21.23
CA LYS A 109 1.70 28.77 -22.22
C LYS A 109 2.42 29.02 -23.55
N GLN A 110 3.72 29.29 -23.51
CA GLN A 110 4.53 29.55 -24.71
C GLN A 110 4.80 28.28 -25.53
N HIS A 111 4.64 27.10 -24.93
CA HIS A 111 4.82 25.80 -25.56
C HIS A 111 3.48 25.08 -25.85
N GLN A 112 2.33 25.68 -25.49
CA GLN A 112 0.99 25.11 -25.69
C GLN A 112 0.56 25.15 -27.17
N HIS A 113 1.06 24.19 -27.94
CA HIS A 113 0.65 24.01 -29.34
C HIS A 113 0.14 22.58 -29.58
N PRO A 114 -0.88 22.37 -30.44
CA PRO A 114 -1.46 21.04 -30.65
C PRO A 114 -0.44 19.90 -30.91
N PRO A 115 0.63 20.10 -31.70
CA PRO A 115 1.63 19.04 -31.90
C PRO A 115 2.40 18.64 -30.65
N THR A 116 2.65 19.57 -29.72
CA THR A 116 3.40 19.28 -28.49
C THR A 116 2.56 18.52 -27.48
N ILE A 117 1.29 18.91 -27.32
CA ILE A 117 0.33 18.22 -26.45
C ILE A 117 0.05 16.81 -27.00
N LYS A 118 0.01 16.67 -28.34
CA LYS A 118 -0.11 15.36 -29.00
C LYS A 118 0.97 14.38 -28.55
N LEU A 119 2.22 14.82 -28.44
CA LEU A 119 3.32 13.94 -28.02
C LEU A 119 3.06 13.31 -26.64
N LEU A 120 2.54 14.11 -25.70
CA LEU A 120 2.19 13.63 -24.36
C LEU A 120 1.00 12.66 -24.39
N ILE A 121 -0.06 12.99 -25.15
CA ILE A 121 -1.25 12.15 -25.27
C ILE A 121 -0.91 10.82 -25.94
N ASP A 122 -0.17 10.84 -27.05
CA ASP A 122 0.22 9.63 -27.78
C ASP A 122 1.04 8.68 -26.89
N ALA A 123 1.94 9.22 -26.07
CA ALA A 123 2.73 8.42 -25.13
C ALA A 123 1.84 7.74 -24.08
N ALA A 124 0.85 8.46 -23.54
CA ALA A 124 -0.11 7.91 -22.58
C ALA A 124 -1.01 6.84 -23.23
N LEU A 125 -1.51 7.08 -24.44
CA LEU A 125 -2.32 6.11 -25.19
C LEU A 125 -1.54 4.85 -25.53
N LYS A 126 -0.28 5.00 -25.96
CA LYS A 126 0.61 3.86 -26.20
C LYS A 126 0.79 3.04 -24.92
N LYS A 127 1.00 3.70 -23.77
CA LYS A 127 1.16 3.00 -22.50
C LYS A 127 -0.11 2.29 -22.04
N ALA A 128 -1.27 2.90 -22.25
CA ALA A 128 -2.56 2.28 -21.97
C ALA A 128 -2.77 1.02 -22.82
N ALA A 129 -2.43 1.07 -24.12
CA ALA A 129 -2.50 -0.08 -25.01
C ALA A 129 -1.54 -1.22 -24.58
N GLU A 130 -0.31 -0.89 -24.18
CA GLU A 130 0.65 -1.87 -23.62
C GLU A 130 0.09 -2.62 -22.40
N LEU A 131 -0.65 -1.90 -21.54
CA LEU A 131 -1.24 -2.45 -20.32
C LEU A 131 -2.64 -3.06 -20.53
N GLN A 132 -3.14 -3.06 -21.77
CA GLN A 132 -4.49 -3.51 -22.12
C GLN A 132 -5.58 -2.84 -21.29
N VAL A 133 -5.40 -1.54 -21.04
CA VAL A 133 -6.36 -0.67 -20.35
C VAL A 133 -7.60 -0.53 -21.23
N THR A 134 -8.78 -0.65 -20.64
CA THR A 134 -10.06 -0.54 -21.37
C THR A 134 -10.51 0.90 -21.50
N ASP A 135 -10.21 1.74 -20.49
CA ASP A 135 -10.74 3.10 -20.39
C ASP A 135 -9.68 4.08 -19.88
N ILE A 136 -9.69 5.31 -20.38
CA ILE A 136 -8.91 6.42 -19.83
C ILE A 136 -9.88 7.49 -19.34
N ASP A 137 -9.91 7.67 -18.04
CA ASP A 137 -10.80 8.61 -17.37
C ASP A 137 -10.02 9.90 -17.04
N LEU A 138 -10.63 11.04 -17.33
CA LEU A 138 -10.11 12.34 -16.97
C LEU A 138 -11.23 13.34 -16.71
N LEU A 139 -11.00 14.23 -15.73
CA LEU A 139 -11.92 15.30 -15.36
C LEU A 139 -11.39 16.63 -15.89
N VAL A 140 -12.24 17.35 -16.63
CA VAL A 140 -11.90 18.64 -17.23
C VAL A 140 -12.95 19.66 -16.80
N SER A 141 -12.52 20.84 -16.34
CA SER A 141 -13.47 21.90 -15.98
C SER A 141 -14.29 22.32 -17.20
N ILE A 142 -15.56 22.67 -16.99
CA ILE A 142 -16.46 23.12 -18.07
C ILE A 142 -15.93 24.34 -18.82
N GLU A 143 -15.13 25.18 -18.16
CA GLU A 143 -14.56 26.40 -18.72
C GLU A 143 -13.39 26.14 -19.69
N GLN A 144 -12.78 24.95 -19.64
CA GLN A 144 -11.58 24.60 -20.42
C GLN A 144 -11.94 24.10 -21.84
N THR A 145 -12.72 24.89 -22.58
CA THR A 145 -13.29 24.53 -23.89
C THR A 145 -12.26 24.03 -24.92
N GLY A 146 -11.02 24.54 -24.87
CA GLY A 146 -9.92 24.07 -25.73
C GLY A 146 -9.53 22.62 -25.50
N ILE A 147 -9.53 22.16 -24.24
CA ILE A 147 -9.23 20.76 -23.89
C ILE A 147 -10.40 19.85 -24.31
N HIS A 148 -11.65 20.27 -24.11
CA HIS A 148 -12.82 19.53 -24.59
C HIS A 148 -12.77 19.30 -26.11
N ALA A 149 -12.45 20.35 -26.89
CA ALA A 149 -12.30 20.23 -28.33
C ALA A 149 -11.11 19.31 -28.72
N LEU A 150 -10.02 19.36 -27.96
CA LEU A 150 -8.87 18.49 -28.17
C LEU A 150 -9.25 17.02 -27.96
N LEU A 151 -9.87 16.69 -26.82
CA LEU A 151 -10.26 15.33 -26.45
C LEU A 151 -11.20 14.69 -27.48
N LYS A 152 -12.19 15.43 -27.96
CA LYS A 152 -13.09 14.96 -29.04
C LYS A 152 -12.32 14.59 -30.32
N ARG A 153 -11.29 15.37 -30.69
CA ARG A 153 -10.44 15.06 -31.86
C ARG A 153 -9.59 13.79 -31.65
N TYR A 154 -9.28 13.44 -30.41
CA TYR A 154 -8.59 12.20 -30.04
C TYR A 154 -9.55 11.03 -29.79
N GLY A 155 -10.83 11.19 -30.08
CA GLY A 155 -11.82 10.10 -29.96
C GLY A 155 -12.36 9.87 -28.55
N PHE A 156 -12.07 10.75 -27.60
CA PHE A 156 -12.73 10.72 -26.30
C PHE A 156 -14.20 11.14 -26.44
N THR A 157 -15.07 10.47 -25.70
CA THR A 157 -16.50 10.77 -25.62
C THR A 157 -16.81 11.38 -24.25
N GLU A 158 -17.77 12.32 -24.23
CA GLU A 158 -18.31 12.83 -22.97
C GLU A 158 -19.16 11.71 -22.33
N SER A 159 -18.77 11.27 -21.13
CA SER A 159 -19.44 10.16 -20.44
C SER A 159 -20.35 10.60 -19.30
N ALA A 160 -20.11 11.78 -18.70
CA ALA A 160 -20.86 12.26 -17.55
C ALA A 160 -20.90 13.80 -17.45
N ILE A 161 -21.94 14.30 -16.77
CA ILE A 161 -22.06 15.70 -16.32
C ILE A 161 -21.98 15.68 -14.79
N GLN A 162 -21.06 16.46 -14.23
CA GLN A 162 -20.92 16.60 -12.78
C GLN A 162 -21.71 17.81 -12.28
N TYR A 163 -22.59 17.60 -11.30
CA TYR A 163 -23.24 18.66 -10.53
C TYR A 163 -22.64 18.70 -9.13
N THR A 164 -22.25 19.89 -8.68
CA THR A 164 -21.69 20.07 -7.34
C THR A 164 -22.43 21.18 -6.60
N LYS A 165 -22.83 20.91 -5.35
CA LYS A 165 -23.38 21.90 -4.42
C LYS A 165 -22.41 22.08 -3.26
N HIS A 166 -21.87 23.28 -3.12
CA HIS A 166 -20.94 23.59 -2.04
C HIS A 166 -21.67 24.03 -0.78
N PHE A 167 -21.28 23.43 0.35
CA PHE A 167 -21.71 23.84 1.68
C PHE A 167 -20.51 24.35 2.44
N GLN A 168 -20.63 25.54 3.04
CA GLN A 168 -19.62 26.01 3.97
C GLN A 168 -19.86 25.34 5.33
N VAL A 169 -18.86 24.59 5.79
CA VAL A 169 -18.88 23.94 7.09
C VAL A 169 -18.08 24.79 8.06
N THR A 170 -18.65 25.10 9.23
CA THR A 170 -17.99 25.87 10.28
C THR A 170 -17.81 25.00 11.52
N GLY A 171 -16.57 24.93 12.05
CA GLY A 171 -16.21 24.11 13.19
C GLY A 171 -15.65 22.72 12.84
N ASP A 172 -14.89 22.14 13.78
CA ASP A 172 -14.12 20.90 13.56
C ASP A 172 -14.83 19.63 14.07
N ASN A 173 -15.96 19.77 14.76
CA ASN A 173 -16.72 18.65 15.31
C ASN A 173 -17.73 18.11 14.30
N LEU A 174 -17.21 17.44 13.26
CA LEU A 174 -18.02 16.88 12.18
C LEU A 174 -18.35 15.41 12.44
N PRO A 175 -19.55 14.94 12.05
CA PRO A 175 -19.85 13.51 12.08
C PRO A 175 -18.86 12.76 11.18
N SER A 176 -18.33 11.64 11.68
CA SER A 176 -17.45 10.78 10.89
C SER A 176 -18.24 10.18 9.71
N LEU A 177 -17.76 10.43 8.49
CA LEU A 177 -18.23 9.75 7.28
C LEU A 177 -17.40 8.52 6.93
N TYR A 178 -16.35 8.24 7.69
CA TYR A 178 -15.71 6.94 7.59
C TYR A 178 -16.71 5.89 8.05
N PRO A 179 -16.79 4.73 7.37
CA PRO A 179 -17.41 3.57 7.99
C PRO A 179 -16.77 3.40 9.37
N ALA A 180 -17.53 2.95 10.36
CA ALA A 180 -16.98 2.67 11.68
C ALA A 180 -15.79 1.71 11.48
N PHE A 181 -14.57 2.27 11.50
CA PHE A 181 -13.36 1.50 11.36
C PHE A 181 -13.33 0.60 12.60
N GLY A 182 -13.76 -0.65 12.44
CA GLY A 182 -13.69 -1.63 13.52
C GLY A 182 -14.92 -2.47 13.85
N GLU A 183 -15.99 -2.54 13.04
CA GLU A 183 -16.98 -3.62 13.26
C GLU A 183 -16.82 -4.82 12.32
N HIS A 184 -16.27 -4.64 11.12
CA HIS A 184 -15.99 -5.77 10.21
C HIS A 184 -14.55 -6.31 10.25
N GLN A 185 -13.68 -5.72 11.07
CA GLN A 185 -12.38 -6.31 11.48
C GLN A 185 -11.99 -5.92 12.92
N ARG A 186 -12.96 -5.65 13.81
CA ARG A 186 -12.79 -6.29 15.12
C ARG A 186 -12.97 -7.77 14.83
N LEU A 187 -11.85 -8.45 14.55
CA LEU A 187 -11.71 -9.76 15.18
C LEU A 187 -12.18 -9.49 16.60
N ASP A 188 -13.25 -10.17 17.00
CA ASP A 188 -13.70 -10.17 18.36
C ASP A 188 -12.57 -10.89 19.14
N ILE A 189 -11.46 -10.17 19.36
CA ILE A 189 -10.41 -10.54 20.30
C ILE A 189 -10.87 -10.11 21.69
N ALA A 190 -12.19 -10.14 21.94
CA ALA A 190 -12.70 -10.71 23.17
C ALA A 190 -12.50 -12.22 23.00
N THR A 191 -11.37 -12.76 23.42
CA THR A 191 -11.22 -13.19 24.81
C THR A 191 -9.81 -13.76 24.98
N ASN A 192 -9.47 -14.16 26.20
CA ASN A 192 -8.28 -14.94 26.59
C ASN A 192 -8.17 -16.32 25.86
N GLN A 193 -8.51 -16.40 24.58
CA GLN A 193 -8.65 -17.63 23.84
C GLN A 193 -7.33 -18.02 23.20
N ALA A 194 -6.99 -19.28 23.41
CA ALA A 194 -5.90 -19.92 22.72
C ALA A 194 -6.22 -19.98 21.22
N ILE A 195 -5.27 -19.61 20.37
CA ILE A 195 -5.45 -19.62 18.90
C ILE A 195 -4.90 -20.92 18.32
N PRO A 196 -5.57 -21.58 17.36
CA PRO A 196 -5.01 -22.78 16.74
C PRO A 196 -3.74 -22.40 15.97
N LEU A 197 -2.65 -23.14 16.21
CA LEU A 197 -1.42 -22.97 15.47
C LEU A 197 -1.63 -23.40 14.02
N ARG A 198 -1.34 -22.50 13.07
CA ARG A 198 -1.43 -22.79 11.63
C ARG A 198 -0.07 -22.76 10.99
N ASP A 199 0.15 -23.66 10.03
CA ASP A 199 1.31 -23.56 9.17
C ASP A 199 1.18 -22.33 8.24
N PRO A 200 2.14 -21.39 8.20
CA PRO A 200 2.04 -20.18 7.41
C PRO A 200 2.22 -20.42 5.91
N LEU A 201 2.76 -21.58 5.50
CA LEU A 201 2.93 -21.94 4.09
C LEU A 201 1.68 -22.63 3.54
N THR A 202 1.05 -23.52 4.32
CA THR A 202 -0.11 -24.32 3.86
C THR A 202 -1.45 -23.87 4.42
N ASN A 203 -1.45 -23.03 5.45
CA ASN A 203 -2.62 -22.60 6.22
C ASN A 203 -3.37 -23.73 6.99
N GLU A 204 -2.78 -24.94 7.03
CA GLU A 204 -3.32 -26.08 7.76
C GLU A 204 -3.14 -25.94 9.28
N ILE A 205 -4.07 -26.51 10.05
CA ILE A 205 -3.99 -26.54 11.51
C ILE A 205 -2.95 -27.58 11.95
N ALA A 206 -1.99 -27.13 12.77
CA ALA A 206 -0.94 -27.98 13.31
C ALA A 206 -1.49 -28.97 14.35
N LYS A 207 -1.02 -30.21 14.26
CA LYS A 207 -1.36 -31.29 15.18
C LYS A 207 -0.13 -31.80 15.91
N ASN A 208 -0.29 -32.22 17.16
CA ASN A 208 0.76 -32.92 17.90
C ASN A 208 0.91 -34.37 17.39
N LEU A 209 1.85 -35.12 17.98
CA LEU A 209 2.12 -36.52 17.62
C LEU A 209 0.93 -37.46 17.85
N GLN A 210 -0.02 -37.05 18.70
CA GLN A 210 -1.26 -37.76 19.01
C GLN A 210 -2.42 -37.36 18.08
N GLY A 211 -2.20 -36.41 17.16
CA GLY A 211 -3.20 -35.94 16.21
C GLY A 211 -4.13 -34.84 16.75
N GLU A 212 -3.86 -34.30 17.93
CA GLU A 212 -4.65 -33.24 18.58
C GLU A 212 -4.23 -31.86 18.09
N THR A 213 -5.17 -30.94 17.98
CA THR A 213 -4.89 -29.55 17.59
C THR A 213 -4.02 -28.85 18.62
N ILE A 214 -2.96 -28.20 18.14
CA ILE A 214 -2.10 -27.36 18.98
C ILE A 214 -2.68 -25.95 19.03
N TYR A 215 -2.83 -25.40 20.24
CA TYR A 215 -3.24 -24.03 20.46
C TYR A 215 -2.10 -23.22 21.09
N LEU A 216 -1.98 -21.95 20.69
CA LEU A 216 -1.11 -20.97 21.33
C LEU A 216 -1.90 -20.15 22.32
N GLU A 217 -1.49 -20.17 23.57
CA GLU A 217 -2.02 -19.29 24.60
C GLU A 217 -1.28 -17.95 24.60
N PRO A 218 -1.96 -16.84 24.93
CA PRO A 218 -1.29 -15.56 25.07
C PRO A 218 -0.35 -15.57 26.28
N LEU A 219 0.78 -14.87 26.16
CA LEU A 219 1.75 -14.74 27.24
C LEU A 219 1.15 -14.01 28.44
N GLN A 220 1.51 -14.45 29.64
CA GLN A 220 1.07 -13.88 30.90
C GLN A 220 2.26 -13.37 31.72
N ASP A 221 2.02 -12.36 32.55
CA ASP A 221 2.96 -11.97 33.60
C ASP A 221 2.87 -12.92 34.81
N GLU A 222 3.72 -12.66 35.81
CA GLU A 222 3.79 -13.46 37.04
C GLU A 222 2.49 -13.43 37.86
N THR A 223 1.61 -12.45 37.61
CA THR A 223 0.29 -12.34 38.26
C THR A 223 -0.82 -13.05 37.47
N GLY A 224 -0.48 -13.68 36.34
CA GLY A 224 -1.42 -14.34 35.45
C GLY A 224 -2.17 -13.39 34.51
N LYS A 225 -1.76 -12.12 34.42
CA LYS A 225 -2.39 -11.13 33.54
C LYS A 225 -1.76 -11.21 32.15
N ILE A 226 -2.62 -11.21 31.13
CA ILE A 226 -2.17 -11.24 29.72
C ILE A 226 -1.32 -10.02 29.39
N LEU A 227 -0.14 -10.30 28.82
CA LEU A 227 0.75 -9.31 28.27
C LEU A 227 0.19 -8.76 26.95
N LYS A 228 0.20 -7.44 26.83
CA LYS A 228 -0.30 -6.72 25.65
C LYS A 228 0.80 -5.87 25.04
N SER A 229 0.79 -5.77 23.72
CA SER A 229 1.66 -4.87 22.98
C SER A 229 1.26 -3.40 23.18
N SER A 230 2.10 -2.46 22.72
CA SER A 230 1.79 -1.03 22.62
C SER A 230 0.50 -0.71 21.85
N ARG A 231 0.06 -1.63 20.98
CA ARG A 231 -1.21 -1.58 20.23
C ARG A 231 -2.41 -2.15 21.00
N SER A 232 -2.24 -2.48 22.29
CA SER A 232 -3.26 -3.10 23.14
C SER A 232 -3.74 -4.50 22.71
N LEU A 233 -2.96 -5.20 21.86
CA LEU A 233 -3.25 -6.57 21.42
C LEU A 233 -2.51 -7.60 22.29
N PRO A 234 -3.12 -8.78 22.61
CA PRO A 234 -2.43 -9.87 23.29
C PRO A 234 -1.16 -10.31 22.56
N ILE A 235 -0.11 -10.61 23.32
CA ILE A 235 1.15 -11.13 22.77
C ILE A 235 1.09 -12.65 22.83
N TYR A 236 1.22 -13.32 21.68
CA TYR A 236 1.32 -14.78 21.58
C TYR A 236 2.78 -15.21 21.43
N PRO A 237 3.17 -16.38 21.97
CA PRO A 237 4.52 -16.90 21.81
C PRO A 237 4.81 -17.23 20.34
N LEU A 238 6.08 -17.18 19.96
CA LEU A 238 6.55 -17.54 18.63
C LEU A 238 7.06 -19.00 18.63
N PRO A 239 6.43 -19.94 17.93
CA PRO A 239 6.90 -21.33 17.90
C PRO A 239 8.14 -21.51 17.03
N LEU A 240 9.01 -22.43 17.46
CA LEU A 240 10.26 -22.76 16.77
C LEU A 240 10.00 -23.70 15.58
N ARG A 241 10.71 -23.45 14.47
CA ARG A 241 10.72 -24.31 13.28
C ARG A 241 12.11 -24.88 13.03
N ASP A 242 12.12 -26.12 12.56
CA ASP A 242 13.33 -26.78 12.09
C ASP A 242 13.79 -26.11 10.77
N PRO A 243 15.06 -25.69 10.67
CA PRO A 243 15.55 -24.92 9.52
C PRO A 243 15.64 -25.73 8.22
N GLN A 244 15.62 -27.07 8.28
CA GLN A 244 15.73 -27.93 7.10
C GLN A 244 14.35 -28.34 6.58
N THR A 245 13.47 -28.72 7.49
CA THR A 245 12.17 -29.32 7.17
C THR A 245 11.02 -28.33 7.27
N HIS A 246 11.26 -27.15 7.86
CA HIS A 246 10.26 -26.15 8.22
C HIS A 246 9.15 -26.65 9.14
N LYS A 247 9.29 -27.86 9.71
CA LYS A 247 8.33 -28.44 10.65
C LYS A 247 8.44 -27.80 12.03
N TRP A 248 7.34 -27.85 12.78
CA TRP A 248 7.32 -27.43 14.18
C TRP A 248 8.21 -28.32 15.05
N VAL A 249 8.90 -27.68 15.99
CA VAL A 249 9.87 -28.35 16.87
C VAL A 249 9.23 -28.65 18.22
N PHE A 250 9.41 -29.87 18.69
CA PHE A 250 8.95 -30.33 20.00
C PHE A 250 10.14 -30.71 20.88
N ASP A 251 9.99 -30.52 22.19
CA ASP A 251 10.97 -30.94 23.18
C ASP A 251 10.86 -32.45 23.47
N GLN A 252 11.72 -32.96 24.34
CA GLN A 252 11.76 -34.38 24.71
C GLN A 252 10.49 -34.86 25.42
N THR A 253 9.68 -33.94 25.97
CA THR A 253 8.39 -34.22 26.61
C THR A 253 7.22 -34.13 25.62
N GLY A 254 7.50 -33.81 24.35
CA GLY A 254 6.49 -33.64 23.31
C GLY A 254 5.79 -32.28 23.33
N LYS A 255 6.30 -31.29 24.08
CA LYS A 255 5.75 -29.93 24.09
C LYS A 255 6.36 -29.10 22.98
N LEU A 256 5.55 -28.21 22.40
CA LEU A 256 5.98 -27.28 21.37
C LEU A 256 7.06 -26.34 21.93
N VAL A 257 8.18 -26.22 21.23
CA VAL A 257 9.27 -25.32 21.62
C VAL A 257 8.93 -23.92 21.15
N LEU A 258 9.06 -22.94 22.04
CA LEU A 258 8.73 -21.54 21.81
C LEU A 258 10.00 -20.68 21.95
N CYS A 259 10.14 -19.68 21.08
CA CYS A 259 11.20 -18.68 21.21
C CYS A 259 10.93 -17.79 22.44
N PRO A 260 11.92 -17.57 23.32
CA PRO A 260 11.77 -16.65 24.43
C PRO A 260 11.48 -15.22 23.95
N VAL A 261 10.63 -14.50 24.68
CA VAL A 261 10.39 -13.07 24.43
C VAL A 261 11.66 -12.27 24.74
N LEU A 262 11.96 -11.28 23.88
CA LEU A 262 13.07 -10.36 24.10
C LEU A 262 12.65 -9.26 25.08
N ARG A 263 13.41 -9.10 26.16
CA ARG A 263 13.16 -8.08 27.20
C ARG A 263 14.34 -7.12 27.33
N ASN A 264 14.06 -5.86 27.66
CA ASN A 264 15.09 -4.87 28.00
C ASN A 264 15.59 -5.05 29.45
N GLU A 265 16.54 -4.23 29.88
CA GLU A 265 17.12 -4.26 31.23
C GLU A 265 16.10 -4.02 32.35
N LYS A 266 14.96 -3.37 32.04
CA LYS A 266 13.85 -3.14 32.97
C LYS A 266 12.85 -4.30 33.00
N GLY A 267 13.08 -5.36 32.21
CA GLY A 267 12.18 -6.50 32.08
C GLY A 267 10.99 -6.25 31.14
N GLU A 268 10.93 -5.12 30.45
CA GLU A 268 9.85 -4.79 29.51
C GLU A 268 10.08 -5.48 28.16
N ILE A 269 9.01 -5.87 27.48
CA ILE A 269 9.09 -6.50 26.15
C ILE A 269 9.59 -5.47 25.13
N ILE A 270 10.59 -5.86 24.34
CA ILE A 270 11.06 -5.02 23.23
C ILE A 270 10.10 -5.18 22.05
N GLU A 271 9.66 -4.04 21.50
CA GLU A 271 8.79 -3.99 20.32
C GLU A 271 9.45 -3.20 19.18
N ARG A 272 9.16 -3.59 17.93
CA ARG A 272 9.49 -2.83 16.73
C ARG A 272 8.21 -2.56 15.96
N ASP A 273 7.87 -1.30 15.75
CA ASP A 273 6.63 -0.87 15.09
C ASP A 273 5.36 -1.46 15.75
N GLY A 274 5.38 -1.71 17.06
CA GLY A 274 4.29 -2.33 17.81
C GLY A 274 4.20 -3.86 17.71
N LEU A 275 5.24 -4.51 17.20
CA LEU A 275 5.36 -5.97 17.14
C LEU A 275 6.38 -6.47 18.18
N PRO A 276 6.00 -7.43 19.06
CA PRO A 276 6.90 -7.98 20.07
C PRO A 276 8.06 -8.75 19.41
N GLN A 277 9.26 -8.56 19.96
CA GLN A 277 10.47 -9.22 19.50
C GLN A 277 10.76 -10.48 20.33
N PHE A 278 11.39 -11.48 19.71
CA PHE A 278 11.74 -12.76 20.33
C PHE A 278 13.22 -13.05 20.11
N GLN A 279 13.82 -13.79 21.04
CA GLN A 279 15.20 -14.24 20.90
C GLN A 279 15.31 -15.17 19.70
N SER A 280 16.33 -14.92 18.86
CA SER A 280 16.59 -15.74 17.68
C SER A 280 17.17 -17.09 18.11
N PRO A 281 16.75 -18.23 17.52
CA PRO A 281 17.37 -19.52 17.80
C PRO A 281 18.85 -19.52 17.35
N VAL A 282 19.68 -20.28 18.06
CA VAL A 282 21.07 -20.51 17.68
C VAL A 282 21.15 -21.75 16.80
N TYR A 283 21.92 -21.66 15.73
CA TYR A 283 22.15 -22.75 14.80
C TYR A 283 23.59 -23.22 14.85
N GLU A 284 23.80 -24.48 14.48
CA GLU A 284 25.12 -25.06 14.28
C GLU A 284 25.16 -25.90 13.00
N TYR A 285 26.36 -26.16 12.51
CA TYR A 285 26.57 -27.01 11.33
C TYR A 285 27.01 -28.39 11.79
N GLU A 286 26.14 -29.37 11.63
CA GLU A 286 26.43 -30.78 11.89
C GLU A 286 26.37 -31.56 10.59
N THR A 287 27.46 -32.25 10.23
CA THR A 287 27.53 -33.11 9.03
C THR A 287 27.13 -32.38 7.72
N GLY A 288 27.45 -31.10 7.61
CA GLY A 288 27.15 -30.28 6.43
C GLY A 288 25.70 -29.77 6.33
N LYS A 289 24.89 -29.96 7.38
CA LYS A 289 23.52 -29.44 7.48
C LYS A 289 23.41 -28.44 8.62
N LEU A 290 22.56 -27.44 8.44
CA LEU A 290 22.23 -26.48 9.50
C LEU A 290 21.21 -27.12 10.44
N SER A 291 21.56 -27.28 11.71
CA SER A 291 20.69 -27.81 12.77
C SER A 291 20.48 -26.76 13.86
N LEU A 292 19.43 -26.94 14.67
CA LEU A 292 19.19 -26.12 15.84
C LEU A 292 20.12 -26.56 16.96
N LYS A 293 20.91 -25.63 17.49
CA LYS A 293 21.88 -25.92 18.54
C LYS A 293 21.18 -26.32 19.84
N ARG A 294 21.68 -27.37 20.48
CA ARG A 294 21.22 -27.81 21.80
C ARG A 294 22.31 -27.67 22.87
N ASP A 295 21.90 -27.49 24.11
CA ASP A 295 22.80 -27.53 25.27
C ASP A 295 23.10 -28.98 25.70
N GLU A 296 23.96 -29.14 26.72
CA GLU A 296 24.40 -30.46 27.23
C GLU A 296 23.26 -31.32 27.79
N ILE A 297 22.13 -30.71 28.14
CA ILE A 297 20.93 -31.40 28.66
C ILE A 297 19.83 -31.51 27.59
N GLY A 298 20.09 -31.06 26.36
CA GLY A 298 19.24 -31.23 25.19
C GLY A 298 18.20 -30.14 24.96
N ASN A 299 18.26 -29.00 25.66
CA ASN A 299 17.40 -27.84 25.38
C ASN A 299 17.91 -27.05 24.18
N TYR A 300 17.00 -26.45 23.42
CA TYR A 300 17.36 -25.58 22.30
C TYR A 300 17.94 -24.25 22.77
N CYS A 301 19.06 -23.85 22.17
CA CYS A 301 19.75 -22.60 22.48
C CYS A 301 19.12 -21.42 21.74
N PHE A 302 19.02 -20.28 22.43
CA PHE A 302 18.59 -19.00 21.86
C PHE A 302 19.66 -17.93 22.07
N ALA A 303 19.74 -16.98 21.15
CA ALA A 303 20.67 -15.87 21.20
C ALA A 303 20.40 -15.03 22.45
N LYS A 304 21.47 -14.67 23.16
CA LYS A 304 21.37 -13.75 24.30
C LYS A 304 20.83 -12.39 23.83
N PRO A 305 20.00 -11.73 24.66
CA PRO A 305 19.52 -10.38 24.37
C PRO A 305 20.66 -9.39 24.24
#